data_AF-A0A8J3L8Z2-F1
#
_entry.id   AF-A0A8J3L8Z2-F1
#
_cell.length_a   1.000
_cell.length_b   1.000
_cell.length_c   1.000
_cell.angle_alpha   90.00
_cell.angle_beta   90.00
_cell.angle_gamma   90.00
#
_symmetry.space_group_name_H-M   'P 1'
#
loop_
_entity.id
_entity.type
_entity.pdbx_description
1 polymer ?
#
loop_
_entity_poly.entity_id
_entity_poly.type
_entity_poly.pdbx_seq_one_letter_code
_entity_poly.pdbx_strand_id
1 'polypeptide(L)'
;MLVDGRVAVDYGDTVPYRVLCRGVEQRLQNDALLSELRHRPHRSFEFRVPNGVAPSATGAGLPPVCREASGVGRLWWVDDERAFFAELFSWIHEGMDRWNLWAFARRAADVPDVRDVPAFGSLQPGESDWCYLCGEPPEAGRPCPSTPGESAWDA
;
A
#
# COMPACT_ATOMS: atom_id res chain seq x y z
N MET A 1 13.80 13.40 10.07
CA MET A 1 13.00 14.17 9.09
C MET A 1 13.91 15.20 8.47
N LEU A 2 13.92 15.35 7.15
CA LEU A 2 14.76 16.32 6.46
C LEU A 2 14.17 17.73 6.57
N VAL A 3 15.00 18.75 6.35
CA VAL A 3 14.61 20.17 6.47
C VAL A 3 13.51 20.55 5.48
N ASP A 4 13.40 19.83 4.36
CA ASP A 4 12.34 19.97 3.35
C ASP A 4 11.09 19.10 3.65
N GLY A 5 11.02 18.51 4.84
CA GLY A 5 9.89 17.73 5.34
C GLY A 5 9.77 16.32 4.75
N ARG A 6 10.75 15.87 3.96
CA ARG A 6 10.84 14.46 3.56
C ARG A 6 11.19 13.58 4.77
N VAL A 7 10.63 12.38 4.78
CA VAL A 7 11.00 11.34 5.76
C VAL A 7 12.14 10.54 5.16
N ALA A 8 13.24 10.50 5.90
CA ALA A 8 14.37 9.68 5.58
C ALA A 8 14.63 8.70 6.73
N VAL A 9 15.02 7.49 6.38
CA VAL A 9 15.36 6.44 7.32
C VAL A 9 16.80 6.00 7.05
N ASP A 10 17.58 6.02 8.11
CA ASP A 10 18.98 5.59 8.16
C ASP A 10 19.08 4.45 9.17
N TYR A 11 19.63 3.33 8.72
CA TYR A 11 19.83 2.11 9.51
C TYR A 11 21.33 1.82 9.73
N GLY A 12 22.21 2.79 9.41
CA GLY A 12 23.66 2.65 9.49
C GLY A 12 24.28 2.09 8.21
N ASP A 13 25.60 1.93 8.23
CA ASP A 13 26.44 1.69 7.03
C ASP A 13 26.05 0.48 6.18
N THR A 14 25.35 -0.50 6.76
CA THR A 14 24.95 -1.74 6.07
C THR A 14 23.64 -1.64 5.30
N VAL A 15 22.83 -0.61 5.54
CA VAL A 15 21.52 -0.46 4.91
C VAL A 15 21.43 0.91 4.24
N PRO A 16 21.20 0.96 2.91
CA PRO A 16 21.15 2.23 2.20
C PRO A 16 20.12 3.19 2.78
N TYR A 17 20.57 4.40 3.06
CA TYR A 17 19.74 5.55 3.36
C TYR A 17 18.62 5.70 2.32
N ARG A 18 17.38 5.86 2.77
CA ARG A 18 16.23 6.08 1.87
C ARG A 18 15.38 7.25 2.26
N VAL A 19 14.98 8.00 1.25
CA VAL A 19 13.97 9.05 1.34
C VAL A 19 12.66 8.50 0.82
N LEU A 20 11.66 8.34 1.70
CA LEU A 20 10.42 7.63 1.41
C LEU A 20 9.34 8.53 0.79
N CYS A 21 9.37 9.81 1.15
CA CYS A 21 8.36 10.79 0.75
C CYS A 21 9.00 11.86 -0.15
N ARG A 22 8.22 12.39 -1.10
CA ARG A 22 8.69 13.47 -1.99
C ARG A 22 8.70 14.84 -1.30
N GLY A 23 7.84 15.02 -0.31
CA GLY A 23 7.73 16.24 0.50
C GLY A 23 6.51 16.19 1.42
N VAL A 24 6.27 17.29 2.15
CA VAL A 24 5.13 17.40 3.09
C VAL A 24 3.79 17.33 2.36
N GLU A 25 3.63 18.06 1.25
CA GLU A 25 2.38 18.10 0.50
C GLU A 25 1.94 16.70 0.05
N GLN A 26 2.88 15.91 -0.47
CA GLN A 26 2.62 14.54 -0.90
C GLN A 26 2.18 13.63 0.25
N ARG A 27 2.77 13.82 1.45
CA ARG A 27 2.36 13.08 2.64
C ARG A 27 0.95 13.45 3.08
N LEU A 28 0.63 14.73 3.08
CA LEU A 28 -0.73 15.20 3.41
C LEU A 28 -1.76 14.64 2.44
N GLN A 29 -1.48 14.64 1.13
CA GLN A 29 -2.36 14.04 0.13
C GLN A 29 -2.51 12.53 0.32
N ASN A 30 -1.41 11.84 0.63
CA ASN A 30 -1.45 10.42 0.92
C ASN A 30 -2.27 10.08 2.18
N ASP A 31 -2.03 10.78 3.28
CA ASP A 31 -2.71 10.54 4.55
C ASP A 31 -4.19 10.90 4.44
N ALA A 32 -4.55 11.97 3.70
CA ALA A 32 -5.93 12.32 3.40
C ALA A 32 -6.65 11.23 2.61
N LEU A 33 -6.03 10.74 1.53
CA LEU A 33 -6.59 9.68 0.69
C LEU A 33 -6.73 8.37 1.46
N LEU A 34 -5.73 8.00 2.26
CA LEU A 34 -5.80 6.82 3.11
C LEU A 34 -6.90 6.96 4.17
N SER A 35 -7.06 8.14 4.79
CA SER A 35 -8.14 8.40 5.74
C SER A 35 -9.53 8.25 5.11
N GLU A 36 -9.69 8.65 3.85
CA GLU A 36 -10.95 8.47 3.11
C GLU A 36 -11.21 6.99 2.78
N LEU A 37 -10.18 6.28 2.33
CA LEU A 37 -10.34 4.95 1.73
C LEU A 37 -10.22 3.79 2.72
N ARG A 38 -9.57 3.97 3.88
CA ARG A 38 -9.36 2.89 4.87
C ARG A 38 -10.67 2.28 5.40
N HIS A 39 -11.77 3.02 5.28
CA HIS A 39 -13.11 2.58 5.68
C HIS A 39 -13.87 1.89 4.56
N ARG A 40 -13.30 1.73 3.36
CA ARG A 40 -13.91 0.96 2.28
C ARG A 40 -13.57 -0.53 2.45
N PRO A 41 -14.41 -1.44 1.93
CA PRO A 41 -14.05 -2.85 1.79
C PRO A 41 -12.72 -3.00 1.05
N HIS A 42 -11.84 -3.86 1.57
CA HIS A 42 -10.49 -4.01 1.02
C HIS A 42 -9.87 -5.38 1.27
N ARG A 43 -8.83 -5.70 0.52
CA ARG A 43 -7.96 -6.88 0.71
C ARG A 43 -6.49 -6.46 0.71
N SER A 44 -5.70 -7.08 1.60
CA SER A 44 -4.26 -6.85 1.70
C SER A 44 -3.46 -7.98 1.09
N PHE A 45 -2.37 -7.60 0.46
CA PHE A 45 -1.44 -8.47 -0.22
C PHE A 45 -0.01 -8.03 0.08
N GLU A 46 0.94 -8.91 -0.17
CA GLU A 46 2.36 -8.62 -0.06
C GLU A 46 3.09 -9.07 -1.30
N PHE A 47 4.13 -8.33 -1.66
CA PHE A 47 5.03 -8.70 -2.73
C PHE A 47 6.44 -8.19 -2.46
N ARG A 48 7.40 -8.66 -3.26
CA ARG A 48 8.79 -8.23 -3.18
C ARG A 48 9.30 -7.74 -4.54
N VAL A 49 10.13 -6.70 -4.52
CA VAL A 49 10.88 -6.22 -5.70
C VAL A 49 12.35 -6.03 -5.34
N PRO A 50 13.27 -6.06 -6.32
CA PRO A 50 14.67 -5.74 -6.03
C PRO A 50 14.83 -4.35 -5.40
N ASN A 51 15.78 -4.21 -4.47
CA ASN A 51 16.03 -2.95 -3.77
C ASN A 51 16.19 -1.76 -4.73
N GLY A 52 15.44 -0.68 -4.48
CA GLY A 52 15.55 0.58 -5.20
C GLY A 52 14.74 0.61 -6.50
N VAL A 53 14.11 -0.51 -6.85
CA VAL A 53 13.18 -0.60 -7.97
C VAL A 53 11.79 -0.22 -7.46
N ALA A 54 11.21 0.84 -7.99
CA ALA A 54 9.81 1.16 -7.71
C ALA A 54 8.90 0.08 -8.30
N PRO A 55 7.91 -0.45 -7.56
CA PRO A 55 6.95 -1.38 -8.13
C PRO A 55 6.00 -0.63 -9.06
N SER A 56 6.40 -0.48 -10.32
CA SER A 56 5.57 0.14 -11.36
C SER A 56 4.58 -0.89 -11.89
N ALA A 57 3.35 -0.84 -11.37
CA ALA A 57 2.22 -1.48 -12.02
C ALA A 57 1.58 -0.45 -12.97
N THR A 58 1.83 -0.58 -14.27
CA THR A 58 1.14 0.20 -15.32
C THR A 58 0.58 -0.77 -16.32
N GLY A 59 -0.72 -0.69 -16.61
CA GLY A 59 -1.34 -1.61 -17.58
C GLY A 59 -2.84 -1.73 -17.40
N ALA A 60 -3.43 -2.64 -18.18
CA ALA A 60 -4.86 -2.90 -18.16
C ALA A 60 -5.34 -3.29 -16.75
N GLY A 61 -6.51 -2.78 -16.37
CA GLY A 61 -7.18 -3.11 -15.11
C GLY A 61 -6.78 -2.26 -13.90
N LEU A 62 -5.87 -1.29 -14.05
CA LEU A 62 -5.58 -0.30 -13.02
C LEU A 62 -6.22 1.06 -13.31
N PRO A 63 -6.73 1.75 -12.28
CA PRO A 63 -7.04 3.17 -12.34
C PRO A 63 -5.81 4.03 -12.67
N PRO A 64 -6.00 5.31 -13.02
CA PRO A 64 -4.91 6.27 -13.16
C PRO A 64 -4.07 6.41 -11.88
N VAL A 65 -2.77 6.69 -12.05
CA VAL A 65 -1.86 6.96 -10.92
C VAL A 65 -2.18 8.32 -10.30
N CYS A 66 -2.40 8.37 -8.98
CA CYS A 66 -2.48 9.64 -8.24
C CYS A 66 -1.06 10.12 -7.90
N ARG A 67 -0.53 11.03 -8.73
CA ARG A 67 0.87 11.48 -8.60
C ARG A 67 1.08 12.32 -7.36
N GLU A 68 0.06 13.05 -6.94
CA GLU A 68 0.05 13.97 -5.80
C GLU A 68 0.20 13.20 -4.48
N ALA A 69 -0.46 12.04 -4.36
CA ALA A 69 -0.37 11.17 -3.18
C ALA A 69 0.78 10.15 -3.26
N SER A 70 1.31 9.86 -4.45
CA SER A 70 2.39 8.87 -4.61
C SER A 70 3.77 9.43 -4.25
N GLY A 71 4.71 8.58 -3.88
CA GLY A 71 6.10 8.86 -3.51
C GLY A 71 6.98 7.61 -3.65
N VAL A 72 8.21 7.66 -3.14
CA VAL A 72 9.16 6.55 -3.29
C VAL A 72 8.73 5.31 -2.50
N GLY A 73 8.18 5.51 -1.31
CA GLY A 73 7.71 4.42 -0.45
C GLY A 73 6.21 4.20 -0.46
N ARG A 74 5.44 4.94 -1.26
CA ARG A 74 3.97 4.92 -1.25
C ARG A 74 3.43 5.15 -2.65
N LEU A 75 2.60 4.28 -3.21
CA LEU A 75 2.06 4.42 -4.56
C LEU A 75 0.55 4.29 -4.56
N TRP A 76 -0.12 5.10 -5.38
CA TRP A 76 -1.57 5.15 -5.50
C TRP A 76 -2.04 5.05 -6.95
N TRP A 77 -3.03 4.20 -7.16
CA TRP A 77 -3.88 4.18 -8.35
C TRP A 77 -5.32 4.35 -7.88
N VAL A 78 -6.03 5.36 -8.37
CA VAL A 78 -7.38 5.68 -7.87
C VAL A 78 -8.30 6.16 -8.99
N ASP A 79 -9.53 5.68 -8.94
CA ASP A 79 -10.69 6.26 -9.63
C ASP A 79 -11.89 6.28 -8.67
N ASP A 80 -13.08 6.57 -9.19
CA ASP A 80 -14.30 6.66 -8.39
C ASP A 80 -14.70 5.33 -7.73
N GLU A 81 -14.40 4.20 -8.37
CA GLU A 81 -14.90 2.87 -7.99
C GLU A 81 -13.88 2.05 -7.23
N ARG A 82 -12.60 2.13 -7.62
CA ARG A 82 -11.51 1.28 -7.11
C ARG A 82 -10.30 2.12 -6.77
N ALA A 83 -9.57 1.65 -5.77
CA ALA A 83 -8.25 2.19 -5.46
C ALA A 83 -7.27 1.07 -5.14
N PHE A 84 -6.00 1.32 -5.42
CA PHE A 84 -4.90 0.47 -5.05
C PHE A 84 -3.85 1.31 -4.34
N PHE A 85 -3.40 0.84 -3.18
CA PHE A 85 -2.36 1.48 -2.38
C PHE A 85 -1.23 0.51 -2.15
N ALA A 86 -0.01 0.85 -2.54
CA ALA A 86 1.17 0.09 -2.16
C ALA A 86 2.05 0.90 -1.20
N GLU A 87 2.50 0.30 -0.11
CA GLU A 87 3.42 0.91 0.85
C GLU A 87 4.66 0.03 1.07
N LEU A 88 5.83 0.66 1.01
CA LEU A 88 7.10 0.02 1.33
C LEU A 88 7.13 -0.28 2.82
N PHE A 89 7.15 -1.57 3.15
CA PHE A 89 7.20 -2.05 4.53
C PHE A 89 8.65 -2.17 5.03
N SER A 90 9.55 -2.70 4.20
CA SER A 90 10.96 -2.90 4.56
C SER A 90 11.86 -3.03 3.33
N TRP A 91 13.13 -2.64 3.45
CA TRP A 91 14.18 -2.80 2.40
C TRP A 91 15.51 -3.32 2.96
N ILE A 92 15.46 -3.87 4.18
CA ILE A 92 16.65 -4.16 4.98
C ILE A 92 17.16 -5.60 4.79
N HIS A 93 16.43 -6.46 4.07
CA HIS A 93 16.73 -7.88 3.96
C HIS A 93 16.94 -8.33 2.52
N GLU A 94 17.98 -9.14 2.30
CA GLU A 94 18.14 -9.99 1.10
C GLU A 94 18.19 -9.25 -0.25
N GLY A 95 18.48 -7.95 -0.25
CA GLY A 95 18.47 -7.15 -1.48
C GLY A 95 17.07 -6.95 -2.08
N MET A 96 16.02 -7.19 -1.30
CA MET A 96 14.62 -7.09 -1.73
C MET A 96 13.82 -6.13 -0.85
N ASP A 97 13.04 -5.28 -1.50
CA ASP A 97 12.03 -4.45 -0.87
C ASP A 97 10.77 -5.29 -0.66
N ARG A 98 10.25 -5.33 0.57
CA ARG A 98 8.93 -5.89 0.90
C ARG A 98 7.90 -4.77 0.89
N TRP A 99 6.82 -4.99 0.16
CA TRP A 99 5.72 -4.06 0.00
C TRP A 99 4.41 -4.69 0.45
N ASN A 100 3.57 -3.88 1.07
CA ASN A 100 2.16 -4.18 1.31
C ASN A 100 1.33 -3.52 0.22
N LEU A 101 0.28 -4.20 -0.23
CA LEU A 101 -0.65 -3.74 -1.26
C LEU A 101 -2.08 -3.90 -0.77
N TRP A 102 -2.87 -2.85 -0.85
CA TRP A 102 -4.30 -2.88 -0.57
C TRP A 102 -5.08 -2.58 -1.84
N ALA A 103 -6.07 -3.42 -2.13
CA ALA A 103 -7.11 -3.14 -3.09
C ALA A 103 -8.38 -2.71 -2.35
N PHE A 104 -8.95 -1.58 -2.73
CA PHE A 104 -10.19 -1.03 -2.18
C PHE A 104 -11.26 -0.98 -3.26
N ALA A 105 -12.52 -1.16 -2.86
CA ALA A 105 -13.67 -0.91 -3.72
C ALA A 105 -14.83 -0.30 -2.93
N ARG A 106 -15.80 0.31 -3.62
CA ARG A 106 -17.01 0.85 -2.97
C ARG A 106 -17.87 -0.21 -2.30
N ARG A 107 -17.94 -1.42 -2.86
CA ARG A 107 -18.68 -2.56 -2.31
C ARG A 107 -17.76 -3.75 -2.11
N ALA A 108 -18.04 -4.57 -1.10
CA ALA A 108 -17.25 -5.75 -0.79
C ALA A 108 -17.17 -6.74 -1.98
N ALA A 109 -18.28 -6.94 -2.71
CA ALA A 109 -18.32 -7.82 -3.87
C ALA A 109 -17.44 -7.34 -5.05
N ASP A 110 -17.06 -6.06 -5.05
CA ASP A 110 -16.29 -5.43 -6.12
C ASP A 110 -14.79 -5.33 -5.79
N VAL A 111 -14.37 -5.78 -4.59
CA VAL A 111 -12.96 -5.74 -4.17
C VAL A 111 -12.15 -6.71 -5.03
N PRO A 112 -11.22 -6.23 -5.86
CA PRO A 112 -10.51 -7.09 -6.77
C PRO A 112 -9.49 -7.95 -6.03
N ASP A 113 -9.32 -9.18 -6.50
CA ASP A 113 -8.13 -9.95 -6.21
C ASP A 113 -6.99 -9.42 -7.09
N VAL A 114 -5.96 -8.82 -6.48
CA VAL A 114 -4.86 -8.22 -7.25
C VAL A 114 -4.10 -9.25 -8.08
N ARG A 115 -4.19 -10.54 -7.73
CA ARG A 115 -3.59 -11.64 -8.52
C ARG A 115 -4.25 -11.81 -9.88
N ASP A 116 -5.52 -11.39 -10.01
CA ASP A 116 -6.27 -11.41 -11.26
C ASP A 116 -6.11 -10.12 -12.07
N VAL A 117 -5.42 -9.11 -11.52
CA VAL A 117 -5.17 -7.83 -12.21
C VAL A 117 -3.86 -7.95 -13.00
N PRO A 118 -3.89 -7.86 -14.35
CA PRO A 118 -2.71 -8.11 -15.19
C PRO A 118 -1.50 -7.24 -14.84
N ALA A 119 -1.75 -5.99 -14.43
CA ALA A 119 -0.69 -5.05 -14.07
C ALA A 119 0.13 -5.49 -12.83
N PHE A 120 -0.40 -6.36 -11.97
CA PHE A 120 0.33 -6.92 -10.82
C PHE A 120 0.93 -8.30 -11.08
N GLY A 121 0.68 -8.91 -12.25
CA GLY A 121 1.08 -10.29 -12.54
C GLY A 121 2.59 -10.54 -12.40
N SER A 122 3.44 -9.55 -12.73
CA SER A 122 4.89 -9.66 -12.57
C SER A 122 5.39 -9.48 -11.14
N LEU A 123 4.56 -8.94 -10.23
CA LEU A 123 4.91 -8.75 -8.83
C LEU A 123 4.64 -10.00 -7.98
N GLN A 124 3.88 -10.95 -8.52
CA GLN A 124 3.47 -12.19 -7.84
C GLN A 124 2.94 -11.94 -6.40
N PRO A 125 1.92 -11.08 -6.23
CA PRO A 125 1.41 -10.76 -4.91
C PRO A 125 0.80 -11.99 -4.23
N GLY A 126 1.21 -12.23 -2.97
CA GLY A 126 0.57 -13.17 -2.07
C GLY A 126 -0.47 -12.46 -1.20
N GLU A 127 -1.52 -13.15 -0.79
CA GLU A 127 -2.46 -12.61 0.20
C GLU A 127 -1.74 -12.46 1.55
N SER A 128 -1.90 -11.30 2.21
CA SER A 128 -1.26 -11.07 3.50
C SER A 128 -2.00 -11.83 4.60
N ASP A 129 -1.27 -12.34 5.58
CA ASP A 129 -1.83 -12.95 6.79
C ASP A 129 -2.26 -11.92 7.84
N TRP A 130 -2.00 -10.63 7.58
CA TRP A 130 -2.34 -9.53 8.48
C TRP A 130 -2.79 -8.28 7.70
N CYS A 131 -3.93 -7.71 8.08
CA CYS A 131 -4.33 -6.41 7.54
C CYS A 131 -3.86 -5.29 8.47
N TYR A 132 -2.80 -4.58 8.10
CA TYR A 132 -2.29 -3.45 8.89
C TYR A 132 -3.26 -2.26 9.01
N LEU A 133 -4.26 -2.15 8.12
CA LEU A 133 -5.28 -1.11 8.22
C LEU A 133 -6.35 -1.46 9.26
N CYS A 134 -6.71 -2.74 9.38
CA CYS A 134 -7.66 -3.23 10.37
C CYS A 134 -7.00 -3.53 11.73
N GLY A 135 -5.71 -3.89 11.73
CA GLY A 135 -5.02 -4.39 12.92
C GLY A 135 -5.39 -5.82 13.28
N GLU A 136 -5.85 -6.62 12.30
CA GLU A 136 -6.36 -7.98 12.52
C GLU A 136 -6.02 -8.91 11.33
N PRO A 137 -5.97 -10.24 11.54
CA PRO A 137 -5.86 -11.21 10.45
C PRO A 137 -7.11 -11.18 9.54
N PRO A 138 -6.97 -11.12 8.21
CA PRO A 138 -8.12 -11.20 7.31
C PRO A 138 -8.71 -12.62 7.25
N GLU A 139 -10.01 -12.73 7.00
CA GLU A 139 -10.62 -14.01 6.63
C GLU A 139 -10.16 -14.37 5.20
N ALA A 140 -9.57 -15.55 5.03
CA ALA A 140 -8.96 -15.96 3.77
C ALA A 140 -9.93 -15.83 2.58
N GLY A 141 -9.50 -15.12 1.52
CA GLY A 141 -10.29 -14.94 0.31
C GLY A 141 -11.46 -13.97 0.45
N ARG A 142 -11.64 -13.31 1.61
CA ARG A 142 -12.71 -12.33 1.81
C ARG A 142 -12.14 -10.92 2.03
N PRO A 143 -12.85 -9.88 1.55
CA PRO A 143 -12.50 -8.52 1.88
C PRO A 143 -12.80 -8.22 3.36
N CYS A 144 -11.99 -7.39 3.97
CA CYS A 144 -12.29 -6.78 5.25
C CYS A 144 -13.61 -5.99 5.12
N PRO A 145 -14.62 -6.23 5.98
CA PRO A 145 -15.99 -5.75 5.79
C PRO A 145 -16.19 -4.26 6.10
N SER A 146 -15.11 -3.47 6.16
CA SER A 146 -15.05 -2.07 6.61
C SER A 146 -15.46 -1.86 8.07
N THR A 147 -14.47 -1.57 8.93
CA THR A 147 -14.45 -0.57 10.03
C THR A 147 -13.14 -0.80 10.82
N PRO A 148 -12.06 -0.05 10.59
CA PRO A 148 -10.99 0.02 11.57
C PRO A 148 -11.51 0.74 12.82
N GLY A 149 -11.69 0.01 13.93
CA GLY A 149 -11.95 0.63 15.23
C GLY A 149 -13.05 0.06 16.13
N GLU A 150 -13.63 -1.12 15.91
CA GLU A 150 -14.12 -1.90 17.06
C GLU A 150 -12.95 -2.77 17.53
N SER A 151 -12.06 -2.17 18.32
CA SER A 151 -11.02 -2.95 18.95
C SER A 151 -11.71 -4.02 19.81
N ALA A 152 -11.28 -5.27 19.72
CA ALA A 152 -11.71 -6.34 20.65
C ALA A 152 -11.34 -6.06 22.13
N TRP A 153 -10.83 -4.86 22.43
CA TRP A 153 -10.49 -4.37 23.76
C TRP A 153 -11.59 -3.48 24.38
N ASP A 154 -12.66 -3.17 23.64
CA ASP A 154 -13.81 -2.40 24.13
C ASP A 154 -15.05 -3.26 24.46
N ALA A 155 -14.88 -4.58 24.63
CA ALA A 155 -15.95 -5.53 25.02
C ALA A 155 -15.80 -6.04 26.46
#